data_AF-A0A7C1SLS0-F1
#
_entry.id   AF-A0A7C1SLS0-F1
#
_cell.length_a   1.000
_cell.length_b   1.000
_cell.length_c   1.000
_cell.angle_alpha   90.00
_cell.angle_beta   90.00
_cell.angle_gamma   90.00
#
_symmetry.space_group_name_H-M   'P 1'
#
loop_
_entity.id
_entity.type
_entity.pdbx_description
1 polymer ?
#
loop_
_entity_poly.entity_id
_entity_poly.type
_entity_poly.pdbx_seq_one_letter_code
_entity_poly.pdbx_strand_id
1 'polypeptide(L)' 'KTKESDEMSKDLKDRGFKFVGSTICYAYMQGAGIVNDHVVDCFRHGELK' A
#
# COMPACT_ATOMS: atom_id res chain seq x y z
N LYS A 1 -3.08 7.28 -2.02
CA LYS A 1 -3.40 6.67 -3.33
C LYS A 1 -2.30 7.07 -4.30
N THR A 2 -1.54 6.10 -4.80
CA THR A 2 -0.34 6.33 -5.61
C THR A 2 -0.40 5.54 -6.91
N LYS A 3 0.49 5.84 -7.84
CA LYS A 3 0.59 5.15 -9.13
C LYS A 3 0.80 3.64 -8.93
N GLU A 4 1.63 3.27 -7.97
CA GLU A 4 1.95 1.88 -7.62
C GLU A 4 0.71 1.13 -7.10
N SER A 5 -0.10 1.78 -6.27
CA SER A 5 -1.36 1.18 -5.78
C SER A 5 -2.41 1.01 -6.88
N ASP A 6 -2.43 1.91 -7.88
CA ASP A 6 -3.31 1.79 -9.05
C ASP A 6 -2.86 0.63 -9.96
N GLU A 7 -1.55 0.50 -10.20
CA GLU A 7 -0.95 -0.60 -10.96
C GLU A 7 -1.17 -1.95 -10.27
N MET A 8 -0.96 -2.03 -8.95
CA MET A 8 -1.24 -3.23 -8.16
C MET A 8 -2.72 -3.63 -8.23
N SER A 9 -3.65 -2.66 -8.05
CA SER A 9 -5.08 -2.91 -8.17
C SER A 9 -5.44 -3.48 -9.55
N LYS A 10 -4.80 -2.98 -10.62
CA LYS A 10 -5.03 -3.50 -11.98
C LYS A 10 -4.53 -4.94 -12.13
N ASP A 11 -3.26 -5.20 -11.79
CA ASP A 11 -2.66 -6.53 -11.92
C ASP A 11 -3.40 -7.59 -11.09
N LEU A 12 -3.82 -7.24 -9.87
CA LEU A 12 -4.60 -8.14 -9.02
C LEU A 12 -5.99 -8.43 -9.60
N LYS A 13 -6.67 -7.43 -10.18
CA LYS A 13 -7.95 -7.66 -10.87
C LYS A 13 -7.79 -8.57 -12.08
N ASP A 14 -6.73 -8.37 -12.86
CA ASP A 14 -6.43 -9.17 -14.04
C ASP A 14 -6.11 -10.63 -13.67
N ARG A 15 -5.53 -10.86 -12.48
CA ARG A 15 -5.31 -12.20 -11.89
C ARG A 15 -6.55 -12.80 -11.22
N GLY A 16 -7.70 -12.14 -11.29
CA GLY A 16 -8.97 -12.64 -10.80
C GLY A 16 -9.29 -12.34 -9.33
N PHE A 17 -8.43 -11.59 -8.62
CA PHE A 17 -8.72 -11.17 -7.26
C PHE A 17 -9.92 -10.22 -7.23
N LYS A 18 -10.69 -10.28 -6.14
CA LYS A 18 -11.86 -9.43 -5.90
C LYS A 18 -11.59 -8.54 -4.69
N PHE A 19 -12.29 -7.41 -4.65
CA PHE A 19 -12.15 -6.42 -3.56
C PHE A 19 -10.72 -5.84 -3.43
N VAL A 20 -10.03 -5.69 -4.57
CA VAL A 20 -8.66 -5.17 -4.68
C VAL A 20 -8.66 -3.80 -5.36
N GLY A 21 -9.46 -2.87 -4.85
CA GLY A 21 -9.45 -1.48 -5.32
C GLY A 21 -8.16 -0.77 -4.90
N SER A 22 -7.75 0.27 -5.64
CA SER A 22 -6.49 0.97 -5.37
C SER A 22 -6.33 1.51 -3.93
N THR A 23 -7.40 2.00 -3.30
CA THR A 23 -7.36 2.38 -1.88
C THR A 23 -7.03 1.18 -0.96
N ILE A 24 -7.58 0.01 -1.27
CA ILE A 24 -7.31 -1.23 -0.53
C ILE A 24 -5.86 -1.67 -0.76
N CYS A 25 -5.38 -1.60 -2.00
CA CYS A 25 -3.99 -1.90 -2.33
C CYS A 25 -3.02 -0.95 -1.60
N TYR A 26 -3.33 0.35 -1.54
CA TYR A 26 -2.52 1.30 -0.79
C TYR A 26 -2.49 1.00 0.71
N ALA A 27 -3.64 0.71 1.32
CA ALA A 27 -3.71 0.31 2.72
C ALA A 27 -2.96 -1.01 2.98
N TYR A 28 -3.03 -1.97 2.06
CA TYR A 28 -2.23 -3.19 2.12
C TYR A 28 -0.73 -2.89 2.06
N MET A 29 -0.28 -2.00 1.17
CA MET A 29 1.12 -1.60 1.08
C MET A 29 1.63 -0.98 2.38
N GLN A 30 0.82 -0.15 3.05
CA GLN A 30 1.15 0.39 4.37
C GLN A 30 1.24 -0.73 5.43
N GLY A 31 0.25 -1.62 5.49
CA GLY A 31 0.20 -2.69 6.50
C GLY A 31 1.27 -3.79 6.30
N ALA A 32 1.66 -4.07 5.06
CA ALA A 32 2.69 -5.03 4.71
C ALA A 32 4.11 -4.45 4.80
N GLY A 33 4.27 -3.15 5.09
CA GLY A 33 5.57 -2.48 5.15
C GLY A 33 6.22 -2.24 3.78
N ILE A 34 5.44 -2.26 2.69
CA ILE A 34 5.90 -1.91 1.34
C ILE A 34 6.11 -0.38 1.24
N VAL A 35 5.35 0.40 2.02
CA VAL A 35 5.52 1.85 2.15
C VAL A 35 5.58 2.20 3.64
N ASN A 36 6.58 2.98 4.03
CA ASN A 36 6.64 3.58 5.35
C ASN A 36 5.92 4.93 5.32
N ASP A 37 4.66 4.91 5.75
CA ASP A 37 3.78 6.07 5.80
C ASP A 37 3.44 6.46 7.25
N HIS A 38 4.28 6.05 8.20
CA HIS A 38 4.19 6.56 9.56
C HIS A 38 4.30 8.08 9.55
N VAL A 39 3.54 8.74 10.42
CA VAL A 39 3.69 10.19 10.63
C VAL A 39 5.11 10.49 11.13
N VAL A 40 5.69 11.62 10.71
CA VAL A 40 7.12 11.93 10.92
C VAL A 40 7.52 12.05 12.40
N ASP A 41 6.55 12.33 13.27
CA ASP A 41 6.67 12.39 14.73
C ASP A 41 6.42 11.03 15.41
N CYS A 42 6.06 9.99 14.66
CA CYS A 42 5.95 8.63 15.18
C CYS A 42 7.33 8.11 15.56
N PHE A 43 7.46 7.56 16.78
CA PHE A 43 8.69 6.96 17.27
C PHE A 43 9.23 5.82 16.38
N ARG A 44 8.38 5.19 15.55
CA ARG A 44 8.76 4.15 14.58
C ARG A 44 9.18 4.69 13.21
N HIS A 45 8.87 5.94 12.87
CA HIS A 45 9.11 6.48 11.52
C HIS A 45 10.57 6.38 11.10
N GLY A 46 11.52 6.70 12.01
CA GLY A 46 12.96 6.61 11.75
C GLY A 46 13.57 5.21 11.94
N GLU A 47 12.82 4.26 12.51
CA GLU A 47 13.29 2.89 12.71
C GLU A 47 13.06 2.00 11.48
N LEU A 48 12.04 2.34 10.68
CA LEU A 48 11.64 1.63 9.48
C LEU A 48 12.30 2.30 8.26
N LYS A 49 13.18 1.57 7.55
CA LYS A 49 13.87 2.03 6.34
C LYS A 49 13.20 1.54 5.08
#